data_AF-T1HES3-F1
#
_entry.id   AF-T1HES3-F1
#
_cell.length_a   1.000
_cell.length_b   1.000
_cell.length_c   1.000
_cell.angle_alpha   90.00
_cell.angle_beta   90.00
_cell.angle_gamma   90.00
#
_symmetry.space_group_name_H-M   'P 1'
#
loop_
_entity.id
_entity.type
_entity.pdbx_description
1 polymer ?
#
loop_
_entity_poly.entity_id
_entity_poly.type
_entity_poly.pdbx_seq_one_letter_code
_entity_poly.pdbx_strand_id
1 'polypeptide(L)'
;MRNLGTETIATSFLVLNLTRNYSNGAASTPASKQVTGLSAKVLKDSPVAVGPGAAKQADYKNPEYFCYHKLSYFEAEIELQKFRLPQPSSLQTK
;
A
#
# COMPACT_ATOMS: atom_id res chain seq x y z
N MET A 1 58.92 -30.67 -27.04
CA MET A 1 59.05 -29.40 -26.29
C MET A 1 57.95 -29.37 -25.24
N ARG A 2 58.30 -29.28 -23.96
CA ARG A 2 57.36 -29.26 -22.83
C ARG A 2 56.71 -27.88 -22.78
N ASN A 3 55.38 -27.79 -22.83
CA ASN A 3 54.68 -26.52 -22.66
C ASN A 3 54.11 -26.46 -21.24
N LEU A 4 54.42 -25.38 -20.52
CA LEU A 4 54.06 -25.09 -19.14
C LEU A 4 53.05 -23.94 -19.12
N GLY A 5 52.00 -24.07 -18.31
CA GLY A 5 51.12 -22.98 -17.87
C GLY A 5 49.86 -22.79 -18.72
N THR A 6 48.68 -22.48 -18.19
CA THR A 6 48.27 -22.05 -16.83
C THR A 6 46.81 -22.47 -16.61
N GLU A 7 46.55 -23.25 -15.56
CA GLU A 7 45.19 -23.65 -15.16
C GLU A 7 44.39 -22.43 -14.68
N THR A 8 43.28 -22.13 -15.36
CA THR A 8 42.32 -21.11 -14.94
C THR A 8 41.44 -21.69 -13.83
N ILE A 9 41.68 -21.29 -12.58
CA ILE A 9 40.78 -21.65 -11.47
C ILE A 9 39.50 -20.83 -11.62
N ALA A 10 38.46 -21.46 -12.17
CA ALA A 10 37.11 -20.93 -12.17
C ALA A 10 36.60 -20.89 -10.72
N THR A 11 36.72 -19.74 -10.07
CA THR A 11 36.03 -19.46 -8.80
C THR A 11 34.54 -19.32 -9.09
N SER A 12 33.84 -20.44 -8.96
CA SER A 12 32.37 -20.49 -8.97
C SER A 12 31.82 -19.77 -7.73
N PHE A 13 31.51 -18.48 -7.87
CA PHE A 13 30.62 -17.78 -6.94
C PHE A 13 29.18 -18.16 -7.27
N LEU A 14 28.57 -18.98 -6.42
CA LEU A 14 27.15 -19.29 -6.49
C LEU A 14 26.34 -18.05 -6.06
N VAL A 15 25.94 -17.22 -7.01
CA VAL A 15 24.96 -16.15 -6.77
C VAL A 15 23.59 -16.81 -6.62
N LEU A 16 23.08 -16.88 -5.38
CA LEU A 16 21.67 -17.23 -5.15
C LEU A 16 20.79 -16.12 -5.70
N ASN A 17 20.27 -16.32 -6.92
CA ASN A 17 19.20 -15.51 -7.48
C ASN A 17 17.88 -15.86 -6.77
N LEU A 18 17.61 -15.20 -5.64
CA LEU A 18 16.29 -15.23 -5.03
C LEU A 18 15.38 -14.25 -5.80
N THR A 19 14.79 -14.71 -6.89
CA THR A 19 13.73 -13.97 -7.59
C THR A 19 12.49 -13.91 -6.70
N ARG A 20 12.36 -12.82 -5.93
CA ARG A 20 11.13 -12.53 -5.20
C ARG A 20 10.07 -12.09 -6.21
N ASN A 21 9.24 -13.04 -6.64
CA ASN A 21 8.02 -12.75 -7.39
C ASN A 21 7.09 -11.93 -6.47
N TYR A 22 7.14 -10.61 -6.58
CA TYR A 22 6.05 -9.76 -6.09
C TYR A 22 4.88 -9.93 -7.05
N SER A 23 3.89 -10.71 -6.63
CA SER A 23 2.62 -10.85 -7.33
C SER A 23 2.03 -9.46 -7.57
N ASN A 24 1.95 -9.06 -8.84
CA ASN A 24 1.28 -7.84 -9.24
C ASN A 24 -0.23 -8.03 -8.99
N GLY A 25 -0.79 -7.24 -8.08
CA GLY A 25 -2.22 -7.19 -7.79
C GLY A 25 -2.72 -8.31 -6.90
N ALA A 26 -2.89 -8.04 -5.61
CA ALA A 26 -3.80 -8.82 -4.79
C ALA A 26 -5.20 -8.74 -5.44
N ALA A 27 -5.75 -9.89 -5.82
CA ALA A 27 -7.15 -9.95 -6.22
C ALA A 27 -7.99 -9.42 -5.05
N SER A 28 -8.69 -8.31 -5.25
CA SER A 28 -9.58 -7.76 -4.25
C SER A 28 -10.77 -8.69 -4.10
N THR A 29 -10.80 -9.46 -3.02
CA THR A 29 -12.04 -10.12 -2.59
C THR A 29 -13.10 -9.03 -2.47
N PRO A 30 -14.28 -9.17 -3.12
CA PRO A 30 -15.33 -8.18 -2.99
C PRO A 30 -15.74 -8.10 -1.52
N ALA A 31 -15.31 -7.04 -0.83
CA ALA A 31 -15.70 -6.79 0.54
C ALA A 31 -17.23 -6.67 0.59
N SER A 32 -17.86 -7.22 1.64
CA SER A 32 -19.29 -7.05 1.84
C SER A 32 -19.60 -5.55 1.83
N LYS A 33 -20.53 -5.11 0.97
CA LYS A 33 -20.89 -3.69 0.80
C LYS A 33 -21.69 -3.13 1.98
N GLN A 34 -21.48 -3.63 3.19
CA GLN A 34 -22.23 -3.21 4.37
C GLN A 34 -21.72 -1.89 4.94
N VAL A 35 -20.50 -1.48 4.58
CA VAL A 35 -19.92 -0.21 5.00
C VAL A 35 -19.86 0.73 3.80
N THR A 36 -20.63 1.82 3.86
CA THR A 36 -20.47 2.95 2.95
C THR A 36 -19.06 3.52 3.09
N GLY A 37 -18.40 3.78 1.96
CA GLY A 37 -17.07 4.40 1.93
C GLY A 37 -17.06 5.79 2.58
N LEU A 38 -15.85 6.32 2.80
CA LEU A 38 -15.65 7.63 3.41
C LEU A 38 -16.29 8.74 2.57
N SER A 39 -16.81 9.78 3.24
CA SER A 39 -17.46 10.87 2.53
C SER A 39 -16.47 11.82 1.83
N ALA A 40 -17.01 12.69 1.00
CA ALA A 40 -16.28 13.78 0.35
C ALA A 40 -15.69 14.81 1.34
N LYS A 41 -15.99 14.73 2.64
CA LYS A 41 -15.29 15.52 3.67
C LYS A 41 -13.90 14.97 3.97
N VAL A 42 -13.75 13.64 3.92
CA VAL A 42 -12.47 12.96 4.15
C VAL A 42 -11.59 13.00 2.91
N LEU A 43 -12.14 12.61 1.76
CA LEU A 43 -11.42 12.55 0.50
C LEU A 43 -12.34 12.98 -0.64
N LYS A 44 -11.92 14.00 -1.39
CA LYS A 44 -12.58 14.39 -2.64
C LYS A 44 -11.83 13.76 -3.80
N ASP A 45 -12.33 12.64 -4.27
CA ASP A 45 -11.79 11.96 -5.44
C ASP A 45 -11.89 12.88 -6.66
N SER A 46 -10.74 13.26 -7.22
CA SER A 46 -10.66 13.98 -8.48
C SER A 46 -10.70 12.99 -9.64
N PRO A 47 -11.60 13.14 -10.62
CA PRO A 47 -11.57 12.33 -11.85
C PRO A 47 -10.43 12.74 -12.79
N VAL A 48 -9.82 13.91 -12.55
CA VAL A 48 -8.72 14.48 -13.35
C VAL A 48 -7.39 14.24 -12.64
N ALA A 49 -6.31 14.16 -13.42
CA ALA A 49 -4.95 14.10 -12.91
C ALA A 49 -4.69 15.22 -11.89
N VAL A 50 -4.12 14.86 -10.74
CA VAL A 50 -3.89 15.74 -9.60
C VAL A 50 -2.46 16.29 -9.56
N GLY A 51 -1.64 15.87 -10.53
CA GLY A 51 -0.27 16.32 -10.74
C GLY A 51 0.39 15.55 -11.89
N PRO A 52 1.62 15.92 -12.28
CA PRO A 52 2.38 15.21 -13.32
C PRO A 52 2.56 13.73 -12.95
N GLY A 53 2.05 12.83 -13.78
CA GLY A 53 2.12 11.38 -13.51
C GLY A 53 1.23 10.88 -12.36
N ALA A 54 0.38 11.74 -11.78
CA ALA A 54 -0.55 11.40 -10.71
C ALA A 54 -1.99 11.36 -11.25
N ALA A 55 -2.29 10.34 -12.04
CA ALA A 55 -3.62 10.04 -12.57
C ALA A 55 -3.94 8.56 -12.32
N LYS A 56 -5.22 8.19 -12.33
CA LYS A 56 -5.66 6.80 -12.05
C LYS A 56 -5.06 5.77 -13.01
N GLN A 57 -4.71 6.20 -14.22
CA GLN A 57 -4.13 5.38 -15.29
C GLN A 57 -2.60 5.52 -15.39
N ALA A 58 -1.97 6.33 -14.54
CA ALA A 58 -0.53 6.56 -14.56
C ALA A 58 0.24 5.51 -13.74
N ASP A 59 1.57 5.65 -13.70
CA ASP A 59 2.46 4.72 -13.00
C ASP A 59 2.29 4.77 -11.48
N TYR A 60 2.06 5.98 -10.93
CA TYR A 60 1.84 6.15 -9.49
C TYR A 60 0.45 5.63 -9.10
N LYS A 61 0.42 4.66 -8.19
CA LYS A 61 -0.79 3.88 -7.88
C LYS A 61 -1.77 4.52 -6.91
N ASN A 62 -1.40 5.62 -6.24
CA ASN A 62 -2.22 6.26 -5.22
C ASN A 62 -2.36 7.78 -5.40
N PRO A 63 -2.84 8.25 -6.57
CA PRO A 63 -3.01 9.69 -6.82
C PRO A 63 -3.92 10.37 -5.79
N GLU A 64 -4.83 9.65 -5.14
CA GLU A 64 -5.74 10.15 -4.12
C GLU A 64 -5.00 10.79 -2.92
N TYR A 65 -3.75 10.39 -2.67
CA TYR A 65 -2.91 11.01 -1.64
C TYR A 65 -2.78 12.54 -1.78
N PHE A 66 -2.78 13.05 -3.02
CA PHE A 66 -2.66 14.48 -3.29
C PHE A 66 -3.97 15.26 -3.04
N CYS A 67 -5.10 14.57 -2.86
CA CYS A 67 -6.41 15.19 -2.65
C CYS A 67 -6.78 15.38 -1.17
N TYR A 68 -5.91 14.96 -0.24
CA TYR A 68 -6.18 15.15 1.18
C TYR A 68 -6.10 16.63 1.59
N HIS A 69 -6.96 17.00 2.53
CA HIS A 69 -6.93 18.30 3.20
C HIS A 69 -6.37 18.13 4.63
N LYS A 70 -5.94 19.23 5.24
CA LYS A 70 -5.38 19.26 6.62
C LYS A 70 -6.30 18.61 7.67
N LEU A 71 -7.61 18.55 7.40
CA LEU A 71 -8.62 18.01 8.31
C LEU A 71 -9.08 16.59 7.95
N SER A 72 -8.62 16.01 6.84
CA SER A 72 -9.08 14.70 6.36
C SER A 72 -8.94 13.60 7.41
N TYR A 73 -7.87 13.65 8.21
CA TYR A 73 -7.66 12.71 9.31
C TYR A 73 -8.77 12.78 10.37
N PHE A 74 -9.13 13.99 10.81
CA PHE A 74 -10.15 14.18 11.85
C PHE A 74 -11.55 13.84 11.32
N GLU A 75 -11.85 14.19 10.07
CA GLU A 75 -13.12 13.80 9.44
C GLU A 75 -13.24 12.27 9.35
N ALA A 76 -12.15 11.56 9.03
CA ALA A 76 -12.15 10.10 9.00
C ALA A 76 -12.41 9.51 10.40
N GLU A 77 -11.82 10.10 11.45
CA GLU A 77 -12.07 9.69 12.83
C GLU A 77 -13.55 9.82 13.21
N ILE A 78 -14.18 10.95 12.89
CA ILE A 78 -15.60 11.19 13.15
C ILE A 78 -16.45 10.14 12.42
N GLU A 79 -16.16 9.86 11.16
CA GLU A 79 -16.91 8.90 10.36
C GLU A 79 -16.70 7.45 10.82
N LEU A 80 -15.53 7.09 11.31
CA LEU A 80 -15.25 5.74 11.80
C LEU A 80 -15.74 5.50 13.23
N GLN A 81 -16.01 6.55 14.01
CA GLN A 81 -16.43 6.44 15.41
C GLN A 81 -17.70 5.58 15.58
N LYS A 82 -18.65 5.64 14.63
CA LYS A 82 -19.89 4.82 14.66
C LYS A 82 -19.65 3.31 14.54
N PHE A 83 -18.49 2.91 14.05
CA PHE A 83 -18.12 1.50 13.87
C PHE A 83 -17.16 1.00 14.98
N ARG A 84 -16.75 1.87 15.91
CA ARG A 84 -15.87 1.49 17.03
C ARG A 84 -16.67 0.70 18.07
N LEU A 85 -15.99 -0.22 18.75
CA LEU A 85 -16.50 -0.87 19.94
C LEU A 85 -16.61 0.16 21.09
N PRO A 86 -17.54 -0.03 22.05
CA PRO A 86 -17.61 0.82 23.23
C PRO A 86 -16.28 0.77 23.99
N GLN A 87 -15.86 1.92 24.52
CA GLN A 87 -14.64 1.95 25.32
C GLN A 87 -14.82 1.12 26.60
N PRO A 88 -13.79 0.36 27.01
CA PRO A 88 -13.82 -0.35 28.28
C PRO A 88 -13.94 0.65 29.43
N SER A 89 -14.69 0.27 30.47
CA SER A 89 -14.83 1.07 31.70
C SER A 89 -13.99 0.45 32.81
N SER A 90 -13.35 1.30 33.62
CA SER A 90 -12.63 0.88 34.83
C SER A 90 -13.55 0.73 36.05
N LEU A 91 -14.83 1.13 35.95
CA LEU A 91 -15.79 1.00 37.03
C LEU A 91 -16.19 -0.47 37.21
N GLN A 92 -15.97 -1.01 38.40
CA GLN A 92 -16.54 -2.30 38.80
C GLN A 92 -17.97 -2.07 39.30
N THR A 93 -18.94 -2.70 38.66
CA THR A 93 -20.33 -2.70 39.13
C THR A 93 -20.37 -3.46 40.47
N LYS A 94 -20.78 -2.77 41.53
CA LYS A 94 -20.84 -3.30 42.90
C LYS A 94 -22.19 -3.96 43.17
#